data_AF-A0A388Q9Z8-F1
#
_entry.id   AF-A0A388Q9Z8-F1
#
_cell.length_a   1.000
_cell.length_b   1.000
_cell.length_c   1.000
_cell.angle_alpha   90.00
_cell.angle_beta   90.00
_cell.angle_gamma   90.00
#
_symmetry.space_group_name_H-M   'P 1'
#
loop_
_entity.id
_entity.type
_entity.pdbx_description
1 polymer ?
#
loop_
_entity_poly.entity_id
_entity_poly.type
_entity_poly.pdbx_seq_one_letter_code
_entity_poly.pdbx_strand_id
1 'polypeptide(L)'
;MIAGYEKFVIDLEMCGIMARYMNGIGLEEEDFAWDAYRDVPPGGHFLGAAHTMRHYDTAFYQHGVFNMDNYEKWEAEGSVDTYKRAHGIWKRMLQEYEAPPIDPAVRDALQDFVARRRADIRAGKLNRPD
;
A
#
# COMPACT_ATOMS: atom_id res chain seq x y z
N MET A 1 -12.58 1.09 -21.09
CA MET A 1 -11.67 1.03 -19.91
C MET A 1 -12.44 0.43 -18.76
N ILE A 2 -11.81 -0.46 -17.98
CA ILE A 2 -12.41 -1.16 -16.83
C ILE A 2 -11.62 -0.76 -15.58
N ALA A 3 -12.31 -0.49 -14.48
CA ALA A 3 -11.72 -0.37 -13.15
C ALA A 3 -12.08 -1.63 -12.35
N GLY A 4 -11.07 -2.40 -11.94
CA GLY A 4 -11.24 -3.62 -11.15
C GLY A 4 -10.65 -3.45 -9.75
N TYR A 5 -11.37 -3.88 -8.72
CA TYR A 5 -10.94 -3.73 -7.33
C TYR A 5 -9.67 -4.53 -7.02
N GLU A 6 -9.54 -5.74 -7.56
CA GLU A 6 -8.35 -6.55 -7.36
C GLU A 6 -7.11 -5.90 -8.00
N LYS A 7 -7.26 -5.37 -9.22
CA LYS A 7 -6.18 -4.64 -9.89
C LYS A 7 -5.81 -3.37 -9.13
N PHE A 8 -6.79 -2.65 -8.58
CA PHE A 8 -6.52 -1.47 -7.75
C PHE A 8 -5.66 -1.82 -6.53
N VAL A 9 -5.98 -2.89 -5.80
CA VAL A 9 -5.15 -3.36 -4.67
C VAL A 9 -3.74 -3.76 -5.12
N ILE A 10 -3.61 -4.45 -6.25
CA ILE A 10 -2.30 -4.80 -6.81
C ILE A 10 -1.49 -3.54 -7.18
N ASP A 11 -2.15 -2.52 -7.72
CA ASP A 11 -1.49 -1.25 -8.06
C ASP A 11 -1.03 -0.49 -6.82
N LEU A 12 -1.82 -0.48 -5.74
CA LEU A 12 -1.41 0.09 -4.47
C LEU A 12 -0.15 -0.58 -3.92
N GLU A 13 -0.06 -1.91 -4.02
CA GLU A 13 1.12 -2.67 -3.61
C GLU A 13 2.36 -2.25 -4.41
N MET A 14 2.22 -2.15 -5.73
CA MET A 14 3.30 -1.69 -6.61
C MET A 14 3.72 -0.26 -6.28
N CYS A 15 2.77 0.64 -5.99
CA CYS A 15 3.07 1.98 -5.53
C CYS A 15 3.85 1.99 -4.20
N GLY A 16 3.51 1.11 -3.25
CA GLY A 16 4.25 0.96 -1.99
C GLY A 16 5.70 0.52 -2.22
N ILE A 17 5.92 -0.48 -3.09
CA ILE A 17 7.26 -0.93 -3.48
C ILE A 17 8.04 0.21 -4.13
N MET A 18 7.43 0.94 -5.07
CA MET A 18 8.06 2.08 -5.75
C MET A 18 8.41 3.20 -4.76
N ALA A 19 7.53 3.49 -3.79
CA ALA A 19 7.80 4.47 -2.75
C ALA A 19 9.02 4.06 -1.91
N ARG A 20 9.14 2.80 -1.51
CA ARG A 20 10.31 2.29 -0.79
C ARG A 20 11.58 2.37 -1.64
N TYR A 21 11.49 2.02 -2.92
CA TYR A 21 12.61 2.07 -3.86
C TYR A 21 13.12 3.50 -4.06
N MET A 22 12.23 4.49 -4.13
CA MET A 22 12.59 5.90 -4.29
C MET A 22 13.37 6.49 -3.10
N ASN A 23 13.36 5.84 -1.93
CA ASN A 23 14.22 6.24 -0.81
C ASN A 23 15.72 6.03 -1.10
N GLY A 24 16.06 5.30 -2.17
CA GLY A 24 17.44 5.07 -2.57
C GLY A 24 18.21 4.16 -1.61
N ILE A 25 19.52 4.30 -1.65
CA ILE A 25 20.47 3.56 -0.81
C ILE A 25 21.07 4.55 0.18
N GLY A 26 21.00 4.22 1.48
CA GLY A 26 21.67 4.99 2.52
C GLY A 26 23.19 4.85 2.41
N LEU A 27 23.92 5.92 2.72
CA LEU A 27 25.38 5.98 2.63
C LEU A 27 26.00 6.41 3.97
N GLU A 28 25.29 6.20 5.07
CA GLU A 28 25.76 6.48 6.42
C GLU A 28 26.53 5.27 6.99
N GLU A 29 27.24 5.47 8.10
CA GLU A 29 28.07 4.41 8.73
C GLU A 29 27.27 3.14 9.05
N GLU A 30 26.02 3.28 9.51
CA GLU A 30 25.14 2.15 9.80
C GLU A 30 24.77 1.35 8.53
N ASP A 31 24.57 2.03 7.39
CA ASP A 31 24.17 1.38 6.14
C ASP A 31 25.24 0.43 5.60
N PHE A 32 26.51 0.66 5.96
CA PHE A 32 27.62 -0.19 5.55
C PHE A 32 27.76 -1.49 6.36
N ALA A 33 27.07 -1.63 7.50
CA ALA A 33 27.02 -2.86 8.28
C ALA A 33 28.39 -3.41 8.75
N TRP A 34 29.38 -2.54 9.01
CA TRP A 34 30.75 -2.99 9.33
C TRP A 34 30.85 -3.84 10.59
N ASP A 35 29.97 -3.64 11.57
CA ASP A 35 29.88 -4.46 12.77
C ASP A 35 29.48 -5.91 12.42
N ALA A 36 28.50 -6.10 11.55
CA ALA A 36 28.08 -7.43 11.12
C ALA A 36 29.23 -8.22 10.48
N TYR A 37 30.04 -7.58 9.64
CA TYR A 37 31.21 -8.23 9.02
C TYR A 37 32.31 -8.60 10.01
N ARG A 38 32.41 -7.91 11.15
CA ARG A 38 33.34 -8.28 12.24
C ARG A 38 32.79 -9.44 13.07
N ASP A 39 31.48 -9.48 13.26
CA ASP A 39 30.81 -10.48 14.09
C ASP A 39 30.66 -11.84 13.39
N VAL A 40 30.45 -11.84 12.07
CA VAL A 40 30.19 -13.07 11.30
C VAL A 40 31.46 -13.53 10.58
N PRO A 41 32.05 -14.69 10.93
CA PRO A 41 33.25 -15.20 10.29
C PRO A 41 32.96 -15.71 8.86
N PRO A 42 34.01 -15.89 8.03
CA PRO A 42 33.88 -16.49 6.70
C PRO A 42 33.15 -17.85 6.75
N GLY A 43 32.16 -18.01 5.86
CA GLY A 43 31.29 -19.20 5.84
C GLY A 43 30.09 -19.16 6.79
N GLY A 44 29.94 -18.10 7.60
CA GLY A 44 28.75 -17.85 8.41
C GLY A 44 27.58 -17.24 7.63
N HIS A 45 26.50 -16.91 8.34
CA HIS A 45 25.34 -16.22 7.79
C HIS A 45 24.90 -15.04 8.68
N PHE A 46 24.24 -14.04 8.10
CA PHE A 46 23.89 -12.80 8.81
C PHE A 46 22.50 -12.83 9.47
N LEU A 47 21.71 -13.90 9.30
CA LEU A 47 20.32 -13.95 9.80
C LEU A 47 20.16 -13.63 11.30
N GLY A 48 21.17 -13.98 12.12
CA GLY A 48 21.18 -13.69 13.56
C GLY A 48 22.16 -12.58 13.98
N ALA A 49 22.75 -11.86 13.03
CA ALA A 49 23.68 -10.77 13.34
C ALA A 49 22.95 -9.60 14.01
N ALA A 50 23.62 -8.91 14.93
CA ALA A 50 23.03 -7.78 15.67
C ALA A 50 22.49 -6.70 14.71
N HIS A 51 23.22 -6.40 13.64
CA HIS A 51 22.78 -5.48 12.59
C HIS A 51 21.45 -5.93 11.96
N THR A 52 21.35 -7.19 11.52
CA THR A 52 20.10 -7.73 10.95
C THR A 52 18.94 -7.66 11.93
N MET A 53 19.16 -7.95 13.21
CA MET A 53 18.11 -7.84 14.23
C MET A 53 17.64 -6.40 14.45
N ARG A 54 18.53 -5.39 14.35
CA ARG A 54 18.14 -3.97 14.46
C ARG A 54 17.26 -3.49 13.30
N HIS A 55 17.47 -4.06 12.10
CA HIS A 55 16.82 -3.60 10.87
C HIS A 55 15.77 -4.55 10.31
N TYR A 56 15.55 -5.70 10.95
CA TYR A 56 14.69 -6.77 10.44
C TYR A 56 13.30 -6.26 10.01
N ASP A 57 12.68 -5.43 10.84
CA ASP A 57 11.31 -4.93 10.60
C ASP A 57 11.24 -3.77 9.60
N THR A 58 12.35 -3.06 9.34
CA THR A 58 12.35 -1.77 8.63
C THR A 58 13.15 -1.78 7.33
N ALA A 59 14.09 -2.72 7.15
CA ALA A 59 14.96 -2.77 5.98
C ALA A 59 14.18 -2.99 4.68
N PHE A 60 13.16 -3.86 4.71
CA PHE A 60 12.44 -4.30 3.52
C PHE A 60 11.00 -3.79 3.47
N TYR A 61 10.47 -3.65 2.25
CA TYR A 61 9.04 -3.43 2.06
C TYR A 61 8.27 -4.69 2.43
N GLN A 62 7.29 -4.55 3.33
CA GLN A 62 6.42 -5.65 3.76
C GLN A 62 5.23 -5.74 2.80
N HIS A 63 5.28 -6.70 1.88
CA HIS A 63 4.22 -6.91 0.90
C HIS A 63 2.99 -7.60 1.53
N GLY A 64 1.81 -7.06 1.26
CA GLY A 64 0.52 -7.63 1.69
C GLY A 64 -0.15 -8.53 0.65
N VAL A 65 0.23 -8.41 -0.62
CA VAL A 65 -0.47 -9.07 -1.74
C VAL A 65 0.32 -10.26 -2.29
N PHE A 66 1.64 -10.14 -2.38
CA PHE A 66 2.49 -11.21 -2.93
C PHE A 66 2.75 -12.34 -1.93
N ASN A 67 2.95 -13.54 -2.45
CA ASN A 67 3.30 -14.73 -1.68
C ASN A 67 4.77 -15.08 -1.95
N MET A 68 5.56 -15.30 -0.89
CA MET A 68 6.97 -15.67 -0.93
C MET A 68 7.23 -17.03 -0.24
N ASP A 69 6.19 -17.81 0.00
CA ASP A 69 6.31 -19.16 0.52
C ASP A 69 6.91 -20.08 -0.55
N ASN A 70 7.45 -21.22 -0.11
CA ASN A 70 7.81 -22.29 -1.03
C ASN A 70 6.56 -22.89 -1.70
N TYR A 71 6.79 -23.59 -2.81
CA TYR A 71 5.73 -24.16 -3.63
C TYR A 71 4.83 -25.12 -2.84
N GLU A 72 5.43 -26.02 -2.06
CA GLU A 72 4.73 -27.07 -1.33
C GLU A 72 3.76 -26.47 -0.29
N LYS A 73 4.19 -25.43 0.41
CA LYS A 73 3.34 -24.70 1.36
C LYS A 73 2.23 -23.95 0.63
N TRP A 74 2.54 -23.21 -0.43
CA TRP A 74 1.55 -22.49 -1.22
C TRP A 74 0.46 -23.43 -1.79
N GLU A 75 0.87 -24.61 -2.28
CA GLU A 75 -0.03 -25.64 -2.78
C GLU A 75 -0.91 -26.21 -1.67
N ALA A 76 -0.31 -26.58 -0.53
CA ALA A 76 -1.05 -27.07 0.64
C ALA A 76 -2.07 -26.05 1.19
N GLU A 77 -1.78 -24.75 1.07
CA GLU A 77 -2.66 -23.65 1.47
C GLU A 77 -3.72 -23.27 0.40
N GLY A 78 -3.85 -24.07 -0.66
CA GLY A 78 -4.90 -23.94 -1.66
C GLY A 78 -4.53 -23.14 -2.90
N SER A 79 -3.23 -22.96 -3.16
CA SER A 79 -2.70 -22.35 -4.39
C SER A 79 -3.32 -20.97 -4.70
N VAL A 80 -3.45 -20.14 -3.67
CA VAL A 80 -4.09 -18.83 -3.80
C VAL A 80 -3.21 -17.92 -4.64
N ASP A 81 -3.72 -17.46 -5.78
CA ASP A 81 -3.05 -16.50 -6.63
C ASP A 81 -3.22 -15.05 -6.11
N THR A 82 -2.41 -14.14 -6.67
CA THR A 82 -2.41 -12.72 -6.33
C THR A 82 -3.79 -12.07 -6.51
N TYR A 83 -4.56 -12.46 -7.52
CA TYR A 83 -5.87 -11.87 -7.80
C TYR A 83 -6.90 -12.28 -6.73
N LYS A 84 -6.93 -13.56 -6.35
CA LYS A 84 -7.76 -14.08 -5.25
C LYS A 84 -7.37 -13.47 -3.91
N ARG A 85 -6.08 -13.26 -3.64
CA ARG A 85 -5.63 -12.59 -2.42
C ARG A 85 -6.08 -11.12 -2.40
N ALA A 86 -5.87 -10.40 -3.50
CA ALA A 86 -6.35 -9.03 -3.67
C ALA A 86 -7.87 -8.90 -3.51
N HIS A 87 -8.62 -9.92 -3.94
CA HIS A 87 -10.08 -10.00 -3.76
C HIS A 87 -10.50 -9.97 -2.28
N GLY A 88 -9.81 -10.73 -1.43
CA GLY A 88 -10.04 -10.71 0.01
C GLY A 88 -9.66 -9.36 0.64
N ILE A 89 -8.55 -8.78 0.19
CA ILE A 89 -8.02 -7.52 0.72
C ILE A 89 -9.00 -6.37 0.46
N TRP A 90 -9.47 -6.16 -0.78
CA TRP A 90 -10.36 -5.01 -1.05
C TRP A 90 -11.68 -5.14 -0.29
N LYS A 91 -12.21 -6.35 -0.12
CA LYS A 91 -13.43 -6.58 0.67
C LYS A 91 -13.22 -6.21 2.13
N ARG A 92 -12.10 -6.62 2.71
CA ARG A 92 -11.74 -6.25 4.08
C ARG A 92 -11.57 -4.74 4.22
N MET A 93 -10.87 -4.08 3.29
CA MET A 93 -10.71 -2.62 3.29
C MET A 93 -12.06 -1.89 3.32
N LEU A 94 -13.06 -2.35 2.56
CA LEU A 94 -14.40 -1.75 2.58
C LEU A 94 -15.18 -2.04 3.87
N GLN A 95 -15.01 -3.23 4.46
CA GLN A 95 -15.64 -3.61 5.71
C GLN A 95 -15.10 -2.82 6.90
N GLU A 96 -13.79 -2.54 6.90
CA GLU A 96 -13.08 -1.85 7.97
C GLU A 96 -13.00 -0.33 7.76
N TYR A 97 -13.50 0.19 6.64
CA TYR A 97 -13.39 1.61 6.32
C TYR A 97 -14.24 2.49 7.25
N GLU A 98 -13.56 3.39 7.96
CA GLU A 98 -14.18 4.49 8.69
C GLU A 98 -13.93 5.81 7.95
N ALA A 99 -15.02 6.52 7.62
CA ALA A 99 -14.91 7.79 6.94
C ALA A 99 -14.25 8.84 7.86
N PRO A 100 -13.21 9.56 7.40
CA PRO A 100 -12.60 10.64 8.17
C PRO A 100 -13.65 11.70 8.56
N PRO A 101 -13.58 12.26 9.78
CA PRO A 101 -14.52 13.28 10.22
C PRO A 101 -14.41 14.53 9.33
N ILE A 102 -15.56 15.14 9.06
CA ILE A 102 -15.67 16.41 8.36
C ILE A 102 -16.65 17.28 9.14
N ASP A 103 -16.35 18.57 9.23
CA ASP A 103 -17.23 19.56 9.85
C ASP A 103 -18.64 19.49 9.22
N PRO A 104 -19.71 19.29 10.02
CA PRO A 104 -21.08 19.27 9.54
C PRO A 104 -21.44 20.51 8.70
N ALA A 105 -20.99 21.70 9.08
CA ALA A 105 -21.29 22.92 8.35
C ALA A 105 -20.67 22.92 6.93
N VAL A 106 -19.47 22.36 6.80
CA VAL A 106 -18.81 22.18 5.49
C VAL A 106 -19.55 21.10 4.67
N ARG A 107 -19.93 19.99 5.29
CA ARG A 107 -20.69 18.92 4.64
C ARG A 107 -22.03 19.45 4.09
N ASP A 108 -22.76 20.22 4.89
CA ASP A 108 -24.05 20.79 4.51
C ASP A 108 -23.88 21.81 3.37
N ALA A 109 -22.90 22.70 3.47
CA ALA A 109 -22.58 23.66 2.40
C ALA A 109 -22.23 22.97 1.07
N LEU A 110 -21.48 21.85 1.11
CA LEU A 110 -21.16 21.04 -0.07
C LEU A 110 -22.41 20.40 -0.67
N GLN A 111 -23.31 19.85 0.16
CA GLN A 111 -24.56 19.26 -0.28
C GLN A 111 -25.49 20.29 -0.92
N ASP A 112 -25.63 21.47 -0.31
CA ASP A 112 -26.42 22.59 -0.83
C ASP A 112 -25.89 23.09 -2.18
N PHE A 113 -24.57 23.22 -2.32
CA PHE A 113 -23.95 23.58 -3.59
C PHE A 113 -24.26 22.54 -4.68
N VAL A 114 -24.08 21.25 -4.39
CA VAL A 114 -24.36 20.16 -5.35
C VAL A 114 -25.85 20.15 -5.74
N ALA A 115 -26.76 20.34 -4.80
CA ALA A 115 -28.20 20.38 -5.05
C ALA A 115 -28.58 21.55 -5.98
N ARG A 116 -28.13 22.77 -5.66
CA ARG A 116 -28.33 23.95 -6.52
C ARG A 116 -27.75 23.74 -7.90
N ARG A 117 -26.50 23.26 -8.00
CA ARG A 117 -25.83 23.07 -9.29
C ARG A 117 -26.52 22.03 -10.16
N ARG A 118 -27.02 20.93 -9.57
CA ARG A 118 -27.84 19.93 -10.29
C ARG A 118 -29.16 20.53 -10.79
N ALA A 119 -29.78 21.43 -10.05
CA ALA A 119 -30.99 22.13 -10.49
C ALA A 119 -30.70 23.08 -11.67
N ASP A 120 -29.64 23.88 -11.57
CA ASP A 120 -29.23 24.81 -12.63
C ASP A 120 -28.91 24.08 -13.95
N ILE A 121 -28.14 22.98 -13.87
CA ILE A 121 -27.80 22.16 -15.05
C ILE A 121 -29.08 21.59 -15.70
N ARG A 122 -30.03 21.07 -14.90
CA ARG A 122 -31.31 20.57 -15.42
C ARG A 122 -32.18 21.67 -16.03
N ALA A 123 -32.10 22.89 -15.50
CA ALA A 123 -32.77 24.06 -16.04
C ALA A 123 -32.05 24.68 -17.26
N GLY A 124 -30.96 24.06 -17.75
CA GLY A 124 -30.18 24.58 -18.89
C GLY A 124 -29.34 25.82 -18.56
N LYS A 125 -29.22 26.20 -17.28
CA LYS A 125 -28.38 27.30 -16.81
C LYS A 125 -26.93 26.84 -16.69
N LEU A 126 -26.27 26.64 -17.84
CA LEU A 126 -24.82 26.52 -17.89
C LEU A 126 -24.24 27.90 -17.63
N ASN A 127 -23.57 28.10 -16.49
CA ASN A 127 -22.61 29.19 -16.33
C ASN A 127 -21.55 29.02 -17.43
N ARG A 128 -21.76 29.65 -18.58
CA ARG A 128 -20.68 30.01 -19.47
C ARG A 128 -20.08 31.26 -18.84
N PRO A 129 -18.83 31.21 -18.34
CA PRO A 129 -18.10 32.45 -18.13
C PRO A 129 -17.88 33.07 -19.51
N ASP A 130 -18.37 34.29 -19.67
CA ASP A 130 -17.89 35.28 -20.64
C ASP A 130 -16.38 35.58 -20.44
#